data_AF-A0A3L7SC63-F1
#
_entry.id   AF-A0A3L7SC63-F1
#
_cell.length_a   1.000
_cell.length_b   1.000
_cell.length_c   1.000
_cell.angle_alpha   90.00
_cell.angle_beta   90.00
_cell.angle_gamma   90.00
#
_symmetry.space_group_name_H-M   'P 1'
#
loop_
_entity.id
_entity.type
_entity.pdbx_description
1 polymer ?
#
loop_
_entity_poly.entity_id
_entity_poly.type
_entity_poly.pdbx_seq_one_letter_code
_entity_poly.pdbx_strand_id
1 'polypeptide(L)'
;MSIGQVSASATGQPELVDGVSAVDSDPTETREWLDSLRYVINSRGGDRAAYLLQAIEQEAYRLGVPIPFSATTPYINTIPVDRQPQFPGNREIERRIKSIIRWNAMAMVVRANREDKSIGGHISTFASSATLVEVAMNHFIRGRGDDYSGDQVYFQGHASPGIYSRAFLEGRISEKQLENFRRELAQGGGLSSYPHPWLMPGFWEFPTVSMGLGPLMAIYQARFNKYLQDRGIKDTSRQHVWCFIGDGETDEPETLGAISLAAREHLDNLVFVINCNLQRLDGPVRGNGKIIQELEGVFRGAGWNVVKVIWGEDWDPLLAKDDKGLLVKRMNEVVDGQYQKYVVMPGGYIREHFFGAEPELKEMVGQLSDEKLKKLKRGGHDPEKVYAAYAAAMHCHGKPTVIIAKTIKGYGLGEVGEGRNVTHQQKKLNEDELRAFRSRFGIPISDDEVAKAPFYRPAEDSEEMRYLRERREALGGYVPTRPLDPPRLQTPTLAEYLPFIEKSAGREVSTTTGAVTLMASLLKDKRVGKYIVPI
;
A
#
# COMPACT_ATOMS: atom_id res chain seq x y z
N MET A 1 52.39 3.44 -20.24
CA MET A 1 52.62 4.84 -19.81
C MET A 1 51.68 5.14 -18.66
N SER A 2 52.29 5.55 -17.54
CA SER A 2 51.77 6.08 -16.28
C SER A 2 50.53 5.44 -15.63
N ILE A 3 50.85 4.58 -14.67
CA ILE A 3 50.07 4.32 -13.45
C ILE A 3 50.04 5.63 -12.66
N GLY A 4 48.85 6.21 -12.47
CA GLY A 4 48.67 7.36 -11.58
C GLY A 4 48.52 6.88 -10.14
N GLN A 5 49.60 6.92 -9.36
CA GLN A 5 49.54 6.87 -7.91
C GLN A 5 48.75 8.09 -7.42
N VAL A 6 47.57 7.88 -6.84
CA VAL A 6 46.93 8.89 -5.98
C VAL A 6 47.59 8.76 -4.62
N SER A 7 48.43 9.74 -4.32
CA SER A 7 49.16 9.90 -3.07
C SER A 7 48.19 9.99 -1.90
N ALA A 8 48.42 9.15 -0.89
CA ALA A 8 47.96 9.38 0.47
C ALA A 8 48.63 10.66 0.99
N SER A 9 47.87 11.74 1.10
CA SER A 9 48.22 12.87 1.97
C SER A 9 47.24 12.86 3.15
N ALA A 10 47.72 12.32 4.26
CA ALA A 10 47.09 12.41 5.55
C ALA A 10 47.05 13.88 5.99
N THR A 11 45.88 14.48 5.96
CA THR A 11 45.53 15.60 6.86
C THR A 11 44.25 15.16 7.55
N GLY A 12 44.41 14.63 8.78
CA GLY A 12 43.34 14.04 9.57
C GLY A 12 42.41 15.10 10.15
N GLN A 13 41.54 15.67 9.31
CA GLN A 13 40.31 16.28 9.79
C GLN A 13 39.14 15.38 9.39
N PRO A 14 38.24 15.00 10.33
CA PRO A 14 37.05 14.24 10.00
C PRO A 14 36.21 15.04 8.99
N GLU A 15 35.83 14.42 7.88
CA GLU A 15 34.86 15.01 6.95
C GLU A 15 33.56 15.28 7.73
N LEU A 16 33.20 16.56 7.82
CA LEU A 16 31.92 16.99 8.38
C LEU A 16 30.83 16.72 7.35
N VAL A 17 29.87 15.85 7.68
CA VAL A 17 28.63 15.70 6.92
C VAL A 17 27.55 16.48 7.67
N ASP A 18 26.94 17.48 7.02
CA ASP A 18 25.95 18.39 7.60
C ASP A 18 26.37 19.04 8.93
N GLY A 19 27.67 19.31 9.10
CA GLY A 19 28.22 20.02 10.25
C GLY A 19 28.55 19.14 11.47
N VAL A 20 28.49 17.81 11.35
CA VAL A 20 28.82 16.87 12.45
C VAL A 20 30.04 16.01 12.10
N SER A 21 30.96 15.86 13.07
CA SER A 21 32.10 14.95 12.97
C SER A 21 31.61 13.50 12.89
N ALA A 22 32.07 12.76 11.87
CA ALA A 22 31.79 11.32 11.74
C ALA A 22 32.51 10.46 12.80
N VAL A 23 33.40 11.06 13.61
CA VAL A 23 34.17 10.38 14.66
C VAL A 23 33.71 10.90 16.02
N ASP A 24 33.28 9.98 16.88
CA ASP A 24 32.96 10.25 18.28
C ASP A 24 34.23 10.60 19.05
N SER A 25 34.36 11.88 19.44
CA SER A 25 35.53 12.40 20.13
C SER A 25 35.60 12.00 21.60
N ASP A 26 34.46 11.69 22.22
CA ASP A 26 34.39 11.18 23.60
C ASP A 26 33.29 10.11 23.74
N PRO A 27 33.63 8.83 23.49
CA PRO A 27 32.70 7.72 23.63
C PRO A 27 32.19 7.49 25.06
N THR A 28 32.82 8.08 26.07
CA THR A 28 32.37 7.97 27.46
C THR A 28 31.22 8.94 27.70
N GLU A 29 31.39 10.20 27.32
CA GLU A 29 30.33 11.21 27.40
C GLU A 29 29.10 10.77 26.60
N THR A 30 29.30 10.31 25.35
CA THR A 30 28.20 9.78 24.51
C THR A 30 27.44 8.66 25.22
N ARG A 31 28.13 7.78 25.95
CA ARG A 31 27.51 6.69 26.70
C ARG A 31 26.67 7.20 27.87
N GLU A 32 27.14 8.20 28.60
CA GLU A 32 26.41 8.80 29.73
C GLU A 32 25.09 9.44 29.28
N TRP A 33 25.09 10.13 28.13
CA TRP A 33 23.87 10.67 27.52
C TRP A 33 22.89 9.57 27.12
N LEU A 34 23.38 8.50 26.48
CA LEU A 34 22.55 7.35 26.10
C LEU A 34 21.98 6.61 27.31
N ASP A 35 22.76 6.43 28.37
CA ASP A 35 22.31 5.79 29.60
C ASP A 35 21.28 6.65 30.35
N SER A 36 21.43 7.98 30.31
CA SER A 36 20.43 8.92 30.82
C SER A 36 19.10 8.80 30.08
N LEU A 37 19.13 8.71 28.75
CA LEU A 37 17.92 8.49 27.94
C LEU A 37 17.25 7.15 28.28
N ARG A 38 18.02 6.07 28.36
CA ARG A 38 17.54 4.73 28.75
C ARG A 38 16.91 4.75 30.14
N TYR A 39 17.55 5.43 31.10
CA TYR A 39 17.03 5.60 32.45
C TYR A 39 15.66 6.30 32.44
N VAL A 40 15.50 7.40 31.69
CA VAL A 40 14.21 8.11 31.59
C VAL A 40 13.13 7.23 30.98
N ILE A 41 13.43 6.51 29.90
CA ILE A 41 12.47 5.60 29.27
C ILE A 41 12.02 4.52 30.26
N ASN A 42 12.97 3.89 30.96
CA ASN A 42 12.68 2.81 31.90
C ASN A 42 11.95 3.28 33.18
N SER A 43 12.20 4.52 33.63
CA SER A 43 11.65 5.04 34.90
C SER A 43 10.40 5.92 34.74
N ARG A 44 10.25 6.61 33.60
CA ARG A 44 9.21 7.62 33.35
C ARG A 44 8.45 7.42 32.04
N GLY A 45 8.85 6.47 31.19
CA GLY A 45 8.18 6.14 29.94
C GLY A 45 8.59 6.99 28.74
N GLY A 46 8.12 6.57 27.55
CA GLY A 46 8.50 7.16 26.25
C GLY A 46 8.04 8.60 26.05
N ASP A 47 6.87 8.98 26.56
CA ASP A 47 6.34 10.34 26.40
C ASP A 47 7.24 11.38 27.07
N ARG A 48 7.77 11.06 28.25
CA ARG A 48 8.73 11.94 28.95
C ARG A 48 10.05 12.04 28.21
N ALA A 49 10.54 10.92 27.65
CA ALA A 49 11.76 10.92 26.85
C ALA A 49 11.60 11.79 25.58
N ALA A 50 10.48 11.66 24.87
CA ALA A 50 10.17 12.48 23.70
C ALA A 50 10.13 13.98 24.03
N TYR A 51 9.49 14.35 25.15
CA TYR A 51 9.48 15.74 25.63
C TYR A 51 10.89 16.27 25.92
N LEU A 52 11.76 15.47 26.59
CA LEU A 52 13.13 15.90 26.88
C LEU A 52 13.97 16.09 25.62
N LEU A 53 13.85 15.19 24.64
CA LEU A 53 14.54 15.33 23.35
C LEU A 53 14.11 16.61 22.64
N GLN A 54 12.80 16.91 22.61
CA GLN A 54 12.30 18.16 22.04
C GLN A 54 12.82 19.40 22.79
N ALA A 55 12.90 19.36 24.12
CA ALA A 55 13.43 20.46 24.90
C ALA A 55 14.94 20.67 24.64
N ILE A 56 15.72 19.59 24.54
CA ILE A 56 17.15 19.64 24.18
C ILE A 56 17.33 20.19 22.77
N GLU A 57 16.51 19.76 21.81
CA GLU A 57 16.52 20.25 20.43
C GLU A 57 16.23 21.76 20.36
N GLN A 58 15.19 22.23 21.08
CA GLN A 58 14.87 23.65 21.17
C GLN A 58 16.01 24.46 21.80
N GLU A 59 16.65 23.93 22.84
CA GLU A 59 17.78 24.59 23.48
C GLU A 59 19.02 24.62 22.56
N ALA A 60 19.29 23.53 21.83
CA ALA A 60 20.34 23.49 20.80
C ALA A 60 20.12 24.57 19.73
N TYR A 61 18.89 24.77 19.25
CA TYR A 61 18.55 25.88 18.35
C TYR A 61 18.82 27.25 18.99
N ARG A 62 18.43 27.44 20.27
CA ARG A 62 18.66 28.69 21.01
C ARG A 62 20.15 29.00 21.17
N LEU A 63 20.98 27.96 21.32
CA LEU A 63 22.42 28.04 21.44
C LEU A 63 23.16 28.10 20.09
N GLY A 64 22.43 28.07 18.97
CA GLY A 64 23.01 28.14 17.63
C GLY A 64 23.73 26.88 17.17
N VAL A 65 23.43 25.73 17.80
CA VAL A 65 23.97 24.42 17.41
C VAL A 65 23.23 23.94 16.16
N PRO A 66 23.93 23.64 15.05
CA PRO A 66 23.31 23.06 13.87
C PRO A 66 22.84 21.65 14.20
N ILE A 67 21.52 21.40 14.10
CA ILE A 67 20.94 20.08 14.31
C ILE A 67 20.79 19.40 12.95
N PRO A 68 21.40 18.23 12.72
CA PRO A 68 21.24 17.49 11.49
C PRO A 68 19.76 17.16 11.27
N PHE A 69 19.20 17.63 10.15
CA PHE A 69 17.84 17.27 9.78
C PHE A 69 17.82 15.82 9.30
N SER A 70 17.08 14.96 10.01
CA SER A 70 16.77 13.62 9.52
C SER A 70 15.32 13.54 9.05
N ALA A 71 15.15 13.45 7.73
CA ALA A 71 13.83 13.28 7.13
C ALA A 71 13.23 11.88 7.39
N THR A 72 14.05 10.91 7.78
CA THR A 72 13.71 9.49 7.78
C THR A 72 13.99 8.84 9.14
N THR A 73 13.37 7.70 9.39
CA THR A 73 13.64 6.89 10.59
C THR A 73 14.40 5.62 10.18
N PRO A 74 14.98 4.87 11.13
CA PRO A 74 15.71 3.64 10.82
C PRO A 74 14.89 2.66 9.98
N TYR A 75 15.55 1.84 9.15
CA TYR A 75 14.94 0.91 8.18
C TYR A 75 14.35 -0.35 8.84
N ILE A 76 13.45 -0.13 9.80
CA ILE A 76 12.69 -1.11 10.57
C ILE A 76 11.20 -0.73 10.60
N ASN A 77 10.37 -1.57 11.23
CA ASN A 77 8.95 -1.30 11.40
C ASN A 77 8.71 -0.05 12.26
N THR A 78 7.73 0.78 11.90
CA THR A 78 7.34 1.93 12.72
C THR A 78 6.71 1.49 14.06
N ILE A 79 5.97 0.38 14.05
CA ILE A 79 5.28 -0.15 15.23
C ILE A 79 6.13 -1.29 15.81
N PRO A 80 6.70 -1.11 17.02
CA PRO A 80 7.45 -2.17 17.70
C PRO A 80 6.51 -3.26 18.26
N VAL A 81 7.07 -4.42 18.58
CA VAL A 81 6.32 -5.63 18.97
C VAL A 81 5.48 -5.41 20.23
N ASP A 82 6.02 -4.70 21.22
CA ASP A 82 5.35 -4.36 22.47
C ASP A 82 4.13 -3.45 22.31
N ARG A 83 4.03 -2.75 21.16
CA ARG A 83 2.89 -1.92 20.78
C ARG A 83 2.02 -2.53 19.69
N GLN A 84 2.33 -3.76 19.26
CA GLN A 84 1.57 -4.44 18.23
C GLN A 84 0.24 -4.94 18.82
N PRO A 85 -0.92 -4.58 18.24
CA PRO A 85 -2.19 -5.13 18.68
C PRO A 85 -2.28 -6.63 18.34
N GLN A 86 -3.08 -7.37 19.10
CA GLN A 86 -3.37 -8.76 18.80
C GLN A 86 -4.12 -8.86 17.46
N PHE A 87 -3.71 -9.81 16.61
CA PHE A 87 -4.40 -10.09 15.36
C PHE A 87 -5.78 -10.72 15.65
N PRO A 88 -6.89 -10.15 15.16
CA PRO A 88 -8.24 -10.57 15.56
C PRO A 88 -8.78 -11.77 14.77
N GLY A 89 -8.15 -12.13 13.65
CA GLY A 89 -8.63 -13.18 12.74
C GLY A 89 -8.00 -14.55 12.96
N ASN A 90 -8.58 -15.57 12.32
CA ASN A 90 -7.97 -16.90 12.26
C ASN A 90 -6.90 -16.94 11.14
N ARG A 91 -5.62 -16.91 11.53
CA ARG A 91 -4.48 -16.88 10.58
C ARG A 91 -4.43 -18.09 9.66
N GLU A 92 -4.88 -19.26 10.10
CA GLU A 92 -4.85 -20.47 9.28
C GLU A 92 -5.91 -20.41 8.19
N ILE A 93 -7.17 -20.14 8.56
CA ILE A 93 -8.28 -20.02 7.61
C ILE A 93 -8.01 -18.89 6.61
N GLU A 94 -7.56 -17.72 7.08
CA GLU A 94 -7.22 -16.59 6.21
C GLU A 94 -6.06 -16.90 5.27
N ARG A 95 -5.09 -17.70 5.70
CA ARG A 95 -4.02 -18.19 4.82
C ARG A 95 -4.60 -19.10 3.73
N ARG A 96 -5.50 -20.03 4.06
CA ARG A 96 -6.14 -20.94 3.08
C ARG A 96 -6.96 -20.14 2.06
N ILE A 97 -7.80 -19.21 2.51
CA ILE A 97 -8.56 -18.31 1.63
C ILE A 97 -7.62 -17.51 0.71
N LYS A 98 -6.61 -16.83 1.27
CA LYS A 98 -5.64 -16.06 0.48
C LYS A 98 -4.89 -16.92 -0.54
N SER A 99 -4.53 -18.15 -0.18
CA SER A 99 -3.91 -19.12 -1.08
C SER A 99 -4.81 -19.44 -2.28
N ILE A 100 -6.10 -19.70 -2.03
CA ILE A 100 -7.08 -19.97 -3.09
C ILE A 100 -7.24 -18.75 -4.00
N ILE A 101 -7.32 -17.54 -3.43
CA ILE A 101 -7.44 -16.31 -4.21
C ILE A 101 -6.21 -16.11 -5.10
N ARG A 102 -5.00 -16.38 -4.57
CA ARG A 102 -3.76 -16.33 -5.35
C ARG A 102 -3.77 -17.33 -6.51
N TRP A 103 -4.23 -18.56 -6.26
CA TRP A 103 -4.33 -19.60 -7.28
C TRP A 103 -5.28 -19.20 -8.41
N ASN A 104 -6.50 -18.82 -8.07
CA ASN A 104 -7.52 -18.47 -9.05
C ASN A 104 -7.13 -17.22 -9.86
N ALA A 105 -6.51 -16.21 -9.23
CA ALA A 105 -5.97 -15.04 -9.93
C ALA A 105 -4.88 -15.44 -10.95
N MET A 106 -3.97 -16.33 -10.57
CA MET A 106 -2.93 -16.86 -11.46
C MET A 106 -3.54 -17.70 -12.59
N ALA A 107 -4.44 -18.64 -12.25
CA ALA A 107 -5.11 -19.53 -13.18
C ALA A 107 -5.89 -18.75 -14.24
N MET A 108 -6.56 -17.67 -13.84
CA MET A 108 -7.31 -16.80 -14.74
C MET A 108 -6.41 -16.20 -15.83
N VAL A 109 -5.25 -15.65 -15.45
CA VAL A 109 -4.31 -15.06 -16.40
C VAL A 109 -3.67 -16.13 -17.29
N VAL A 110 -3.28 -17.27 -16.71
CA VAL A 110 -2.67 -18.38 -17.47
C VAL A 110 -3.66 -18.94 -18.51
N ARG A 111 -4.91 -19.21 -18.13
CA ARG A 111 -5.96 -19.70 -19.04
C ARG A 111 -6.20 -18.71 -20.18
N ALA A 112 -6.36 -17.43 -19.85
CA ALA A 112 -6.56 -16.39 -20.87
C ALA A 112 -5.41 -16.39 -21.91
N ASN A 113 -4.16 -16.50 -21.46
CA ASN A 113 -2.97 -16.49 -22.34
C ASN A 113 -2.73 -17.82 -23.10
N ARG A 114 -3.35 -18.92 -22.68
CA ARG A 114 -3.36 -20.19 -23.43
C ARG A 114 -4.25 -20.09 -24.67
N GLU A 115 -5.41 -19.45 -24.52
CA GLU A 115 -6.34 -19.22 -25.63
C GLU A 115 -5.87 -18.11 -26.57
N ASP A 116 -5.39 -16.99 -26.02
CA ASP A 116 -4.88 -15.87 -26.81
C ASP A 116 -3.63 -15.27 -26.15
N LYS A 117 -2.48 -15.47 -26.79
CA LYS A 117 -1.18 -15.01 -26.29
C LYS A 117 -1.05 -13.48 -26.23
N SER A 118 -1.91 -12.74 -26.92
CA SER A 118 -1.91 -11.27 -26.96
C SER A 118 -2.76 -10.63 -25.86
N ILE A 119 -3.62 -11.40 -25.18
CA ILE A 119 -4.62 -10.89 -24.23
C ILE A 119 -4.00 -10.16 -23.03
N GLY A 120 -2.80 -10.57 -22.61
CA GLY A 120 -2.07 -9.97 -21.48
C GLY A 120 -2.63 -10.37 -20.11
N GLY A 121 -2.43 -9.50 -19.11
CA GLY A 121 -2.74 -9.78 -17.70
C GLY A 121 -1.49 -9.82 -16.82
N HIS A 122 -1.67 -9.62 -15.51
CA HIS A 122 -0.59 -9.53 -14.54
C HIS A 122 -0.84 -10.48 -13.37
N ILE A 123 0.15 -11.32 -13.06
CA ILE A 123 0.10 -12.26 -11.93
C ILE A 123 0.86 -11.67 -10.74
N SER A 124 2.02 -11.07 -11.01
CA SER A 124 3.02 -10.70 -10.00
C SER A 124 2.61 -9.53 -9.11
N THR A 125 1.85 -8.57 -9.64
CA THR A 125 1.35 -7.42 -8.88
C THR A 125 0.46 -7.88 -7.72
N PHE A 126 -0.62 -8.61 -8.00
CA PHE A 126 -1.49 -9.12 -6.94
C PHE A 126 -0.76 -10.11 -6.02
N ALA A 127 0.13 -10.95 -6.57
CA ALA A 127 0.93 -11.84 -5.74
C ALA A 127 1.76 -11.10 -4.68
N SER A 128 2.28 -9.91 -4.99
CA SER A 128 3.00 -9.08 -4.01
C SER A 128 2.08 -8.42 -2.97
N SER A 129 0.88 -7.96 -3.39
CA SER A 129 -0.03 -7.19 -2.54
C SER A 129 -1.16 -8.00 -1.88
N ALA A 130 -1.30 -9.31 -2.16
CA ALA A 130 -2.47 -10.06 -1.68
C ALA A 130 -2.60 -10.05 -0.15
N THR A 131 -1.50 -10.06 0.62
CA THR A 131 -1.61 -9.93 2.09
C THR A 131 -2.13 -8.54 2.49
N LEU A 132 -1.68 -7.47 1.81
CA LEU A 132 -2.15 -6.10 2.05
C LEU A 132 -3.66 -5.97 1.77
N VAL A 133 -4.12 -6.51 0.64
CA VAL A 133 -5.53 -6.46 0.25
C VAL A 133 -6.39 -7.35 1.15
N GLU A 134 -5.98 -8.58 1.43
CA GLU A 134 -6.79 -9.53 2.18
C GLU A 134 -6.96 -9.13 3.65
N VAL A 135 -5.90 -8.62 4.30
CA VAL A 135 -6.03 -8.09 5.67
C VAL A 135 -6.97 -6.88 5.69
N ALA A 136 -6.90 -5.99 4.70
CA ALA A 136 -7.82 -4.86 4.60
C ALA A 136 -9.26 -5.34 4.40
N MET A 137 -9.49 -6.30 3.51
CA MET A 137 -10.82 -6.85 3.18
C MET A 137 -11.44 -7.70 4.29
N ASN A 138 -10.64 -8.34 5.15
CA ASN A 138 -11.15 -9.17 6.25
C ASN A 138 -11.45 -8.36 7.51
N HIS A 139 -10.77 -7.22 7.72
CA HIS A 139 -10.76 -6.54 9.02
C HIS A 139 -11.08 -5.04 9.01
N PHE A 140 -11.00 -4.36 7.85
CA PHE A 140 -11.07 -2.89 7.81
C PHE A 140 -12.07 -2.36 6.79
N ILE A 141 -11.98 -2.79 5.53
CA ILE A 141 -12.74 -2.21 4.41
C ILE A 141 -14.22 -2.58 4.53
N ARG A 142 -15.05 -1.57 4.75
CA ARG A 142 -16.49 -1.72 4.94
C ARG A 142 -17.26 -1.60 3.62
N GLY A 143 -18.17 -2.54 3.40
CA GLY A 143 -19.10 -2.53 2.26
C GLY A 143 -20.29 -1.58 2.48
N ARG A 144 -21.18 -1.53 1.48
CA ARG A 144 -22.42 -0.75 1.56
C ARG A 144 -23.47 -1.51 2.39
N GLY A 145 -23.86 -0.96 3.54
CA GLY A 145 -24.91 -1.48 4.41
C GLY A 145 -26.01 -0.44 4.64
N ASP A 146 -27.02 -0.78 5.45
CA ASP A 146 -28.27 -0.01 5.60
C ASP A 146 -28.02 1.49 5.90
N ASP A 147 -27.14 1.79 6.86
CA ASP A 147 -26.78 3.16 7.27
C ASP A 147 -25.34 3.55 6.91
N TYR A 148 -24.74 2.88 5.93
CA TYR A 148 -23.34 3.11 5.57
C TYR A 148 -23.06 2.97 4.08
N SER A 149 -22.53 4.02 3.46
CA SER A 149 -22.28 4.06 2.02
C SER A 149 -21.02 3.33 1.55
N GLY A 150 -20.35 2.57 2.42
CA GLY A 150 -19.12 1.86 2.11
C GLY A 150 -17.87 2.73 2.17
N ASP A 151 -16.72 2.09 2.34
CA ASP A 151 -15.42 2.70 2.09
C ASP A 151 -15.17 2.84 0.58
N GLN A 152 -14.39 3.84 0.21
CA GLN A 152 -14.07 4.14 -1.19
C GLN A 152 -12.66 3.62 -1.50
N VAL A 153 -12.58 2.54 -2.27
CA VAL A 153 -11.32 1.79 -2.45
C VAL A 153 -10.80 1.93 -3.88
N TYR A 154 -9.68 2.61 -4.02
CA TYR A 154 -8.89 2.73 -5.24
C TYR A 154 -7.92 1.54 -5.30
N PHE A 155 -8.41 0.41 -5.79
CA PHE A 155 -7.58 -0.78 -6.02
C PHE A 155 -6.56 -0.52 -7.12
N GLN A 156 -5.33 -1.03 -6.97
CA GLN A 156 -4.33 -0.97 -8.03
C GLN A 156 -4.82 -1.70 -9.27
N GLY A 157 -4.86 -1.02 -10.43
CA GLY A 157 -5.53 -1.54 -11.62
C GLY A 157 -5.03 -2.92 -12.06
N HIS A 158 -3.71 -3.13 -12.08
CA HIS A 158 -3.08 -4.40 -12.45
C HIS A 158 -3.31 -5.55 -11.45
N ALA A 159 -3.84 -5.25 -10.26
CA ALA A 159 -4.21 -6.26 -9.27
C ALA A 159 -5.67 -6.77 -9.43
N SER A 160 -6.38 -6.33 -10.48
CA SER A 160 -7.76 -6.78 -10.78
C SER A 160 -7.97 -8.29 -10.76
N PRO A 161 -7.01 -9.16 -11.17
CA PRO A 161 -7.20 -10.61 -11.09
C PRO A 161 -7.46 -11.14 -9.68
N GLY A 162 -6.82 -10.55 -8.68
CA GLY A 162 -7.05 -10.91 -7.28
C GLY A 162 -8.43 -10.53 -6.79
N ILE A 163 -8.92 -9.36 -7.19
CA ILE A 163 -10.25 -8.88 -6.80
C ILE A 163 -11.35 -9.73 -7.45
N TYR A 164 -11.19 -10.08 -8.72
CA TYR A 164 -12.12 -11.02 -9.38
C TYR A 164 -12.08 -12.41 -8.77
N SER A 165 -10.88 -12.89 -8.44
CA SER A 165 -10.72 -14.17 -7.77
C SER A 165 -11.40 -14.20 -6.40
N ARG A 166 -11.32 -13.12 -5.62
CA ARG A 166 -12.04 -13.01 -4.35
C ARG A 166 -13.55 -12.99 -4.59
N ALA A 167 -14.01 -12.17 -5.53
CA ALA A 167 -15.43 -12.07 -5.87
C ALA A 167 -16.03 -13.39 -6.41
N PHE A 168 -15.22 -14.25 -7.05
CA PHE A 168 -15.60 -15.61 -7.42
C PHE A 168 -15.83 -16.51 -6.20
N LEU A 169 -14.96 -16.44 -5.19
CA LEU A 169 -15.19 -17.13 -3.91
C LEU A 169 -16.40 -16.56 -3.17
N GLU A 170 -16.64 -15.25 -3.26
CA GLU A 170 -17.84 -14.61 -2.69
C GLU A 170 -19.13 -14.94 -3.49
N GLY A 171 -19.04 -15.70 -4.59
CA GLY A 171 -20.19 -16.06 -5.42
C GLY A 171 -20.76 -14.94 -6.28
N ARG A 172 -20.05 -13.82 -6.41
CA ARG A 172 -20.48 -12.63 -7.17
C ARG A 172 -20.04 -12.66 -8.64
N ILE A 173 -19.05 -13.49 -8.96
CA ILE A 173 -18.55 -13.72 -10.30
C ILE A 173 -18.66 -15.21 -10.59
N SER A 174 -19.19 -15.56 -11.76
CA SER A 174 -19.27 -16.94 -12.21
C SER A 174 -17.94 -17.43 -12.77
N GLU A 175 -17.74 -18.75 -12.78
CA GLU A 175 -16.57 -19.36 -13.43
C GLU A 175 -16.46 -18.94 -14.89
N LYS A 176 -17.58 -18.87 -15.61
CA LYS A 176 -17.62 -18.47 -17.02
C LYS A 176 -17.07 -17.05 -17.24
N GLN A 177 -17.37 -16.13 -16.33
CA GLN A 177 -16.83 -14.77 -16.39
C GLN A 177 -15.31 -14.75 -16.15
N LEU A 178 -14.78 -15.59 -15.25
CA LEU A 178 -13.33 -15.74 -15.07
C LEU A 178 -12.65 -16.29 -16.33
N GLU A 179 -13.25 -17.29 -16.99
CA GLU A 179 -12.76 -17.80 -18.29
C GLU A 179 -12.72 -16.69 -19.35
N ASN A 180 -13.74 -15.84 -19.36
CA ASN A 180 -13.88 -14.70 -20.27
C ASN A 180 -13.11 -13.45 -19.78
N PHE A 181 -12.12 -13.58 -18.91
CA PHE A 181 -11.28 -12.46 -18.49
C PHE A 181 -10.65 -11.75 -19.71
N ARG A 182 -10.83 -10.41 -19.78
CA ARG A 182 -10.46 -9.53 -20.91
C ARG A 182 -11.18 -9.81 -22.22
N ARG A 183 -12.23 -10.62 -22.21
CA ARG A 183 -13.10 -10.93 -23.37
C ARG A 183 -14.54 -10.56 -23.04
N GLU A 184 -14.76 -9.26 -22.86
CA GLU A 184 -16.00 -8.71 -22.32
C GLU A 184 -17.22 -8.98 -23.22
N LEU A 185 -16.99 -9.12 -24.53
CA LEU A 185 -18.00 -9.43 -25.54
C LEU A 185 -18.21 -10.93 -25.78
N ALA A 186 -17.50 -11.80 -25.08
CA ALA A 186 -17.68 -13.24 -25.22
C ALA A 186 -19.05 -13.69 -24.71
N GLN A 187 -19.55 -14.80 -25.25
CA GLN A 187 -20.81 -15.40 -24.81
C GLN A 187 -20.77 -15.70 -23.30
N GLY A 188 -21.81 -15.30 -22.58
CA GLY A 188 -21.88 -15.39 -21.11
C GLY A 188 -21.30 -14.18 -20.36
N GLY A 189 -20.79 -13.18 -21.08
CA GLY A 189 -20.19 -11.97 -20.50
C GLY A 189 -18.77 -12.22 -19.98
N GLY A 190 -17.95 -11.17 -19.97
CA GLY A 190 -16.57 -11.23 -19.49
C GLY A 190 -16.25 -10.24 -18.40
N LEU A 191 -14.97 -10.19 -18.04
CA LEU A 191 -14.44 -9.27 -17.02
C LEU A 191 -13.50 -8.28 -17.66
N SER A 192 -13.66 -7.01 -17.33
CA SER A 192 -12.76 -5.97 -17.84
C SER A 192 -11.33 -6.19 -17.37
N SER A 193 -10.37 -5.70 -18.14
CA SER A 193 -8.95 -5.83 -17.81
C SER A 193 -8.60 -5.16 -16.47
N TYR A 194 -9.22 -4.02 -16.16
CA TYR A 194 -8.94 -3.17 -15.01
C TYR A 194 -10.24 -2.54 -14.45
N PRO A 195 -10.17 -1.74 -13.37
CA PRO A 195 -11.32 -1.03 -12.83
C PRO A 195 -11.94 -0.03 -13.82
N HIS A 196 -12.94 -0.47 -14.58
CA HIS A 196 -13.66 0.35 -15.56
C HIS A 196 -15.15 0.38 -15.21
N PRO A 197 -15.62 1.37 -14.43
CA PRO A 197 -17.03 1.49 -14.05
C PRO A 197 -17.98 1.58 -15.25
N TRP A 198 -17.54 2.14 -16.37
CA TRP A 198 -18.35 2.16 -17.60
C TRP A 198 -18.63 0.76 -18.15
N LEU A 199 -17.63 -0.14 -18.09
CA LEU A 199 -17.71 -1.49 -18.64
C LEU A 199 -18.34 -2.48 -17.65
N MET A 200 -18.16 -2.26 -16.34
CA MET A 200 -18.77 -3.07 -15.28
C MET A 200 -19.49 -2.19 -14.25
N PRO A 201 -20.64 -1.60 -14.61
CA PRO A 201 -21.30 -0.54 -13.83
C PRO A 201 -21.84 -0.96 -12.47
N GLY A 202 -21.98 -2.27 -12.22
CA GLY A 202 -22.39 -2.85 -10.93
C GLY A 202 -21.23 -3.30 -10.05
N PHE A 203 -19.98 -3.26 -10.55
CA PHE A 203 -18.82 -3.84 -9.87
C PHE A 203 -17.77 -2.79 -9.54
N TRP A 204 -17.14 -2.17 -10.55
CA TRP A 204 -16.04 -1.22 -10.33
C TRP A 204 -16.53 0.19 -10.01
N GLU A 205 -15.83 0.87 -9.11
CA GLU A 205 -16.18 2.23 -8.66
C GLU A 205 -15.20 3.30 -9.17
N PHE A 206 -13.89 3.05 -9.11
CA PHE A 206 -12.85 4.05 -9.41
C PHE A 206 -11.83 3.54 -10.43
N PRO A 207 -11.58 4.26 -11.53
CA PRO A 207 -10.56 3.88 -12.52
C PRO A 207 -9.15 4.27 -12.07
N THR A 208 -8.23 3.31 -12.05
CA THR A 208 -6.90 3.48 -11.43
C THR A 208 -5.73 2.99 -12.28
N VAL A 209 -5.98 2.44 -13.47
CA VAL A 209 -4.89 1.83 -14.25
C VAL A 209 -3.99 2.85 -14.95
N SER A 210 -4.50 4.05 -15.23
CA SER A 210 -3.65 5.19 -15.56
C SER A 210 -3.00 5.66 -14.27
N MET A 211 -1.74 5.25 -14.07
CA MET A 211 -0.98 5.51 -12.85
C MET A 211 -0.92 7.01 -12.55
N GLY A 212 -0.85 7.37 -11.26
CA GLY A 212 -0.85 8.77 -10.81
C GLY A 212 -2.25 9.37 -10.61
N LEU A 213 -3.22 9.02 -11.45
CA LEU A 213 -4.59 9.53 -11.30
C LEU A 213 -5.29 8.99 -10.05
N GLY A 214 -5.07 7.72 -9.71
CA GLY A 214 -5.68 7.08 -8.54
C GLY A 214 -5.38 7.82 -7.23
N PRO A 215 -4.10 8.03 -6.87
CA PRO A 215 -3.70 8.79 -5.67
C PRO A 215 -4.25 10.21 -5.65
N LEU A 216 -4.13 10.95 -6.77
CA LEU A 216 -4.65 12.32 -6.88
C LEU A 216 -6.16 12.36 -6.63
N MET A 217 -6.92 11.50 -7.32
CA MET A 217 -8.37 11.42 -7.13
C MET A 217 -8.77 11.00 -5.72
N ALA A 218 -8.01 10.09 -5.09
CA ALA A 218 -8.28 9.66 -3.70
C ALA A 218 -8.14 10.83 -2.70
N ILE A 219 -7.14 11.70 -2.87
CA ILE A 219 -6.99 12.91 -2.05
C ILE A 219 -8.22 13.81 -2.19
N TYR A 220 -8.64 14.10 -3.42
CA TYR A 220 -9.80 14.96 -3.65
C TYR A 220 -11.12 14.29 -3.26
N GLN A 221 -11.22 12.96 -3.33
CA GLN A 221 -12.37 12.20 -2.84
C GLN A 221 -12.49 12.28 -1.31
N ALA A 222 -11.38 12.13 -0.58
CA ALA A 222 -11.34 12.27 0.87
C ALA A 222 -11.70 13.70 1.31
N ARG A 223 -11.17 14.70 0.60
CA ARG A 223 -11.54 16.11 0.78
C ARG A 223 -13.01 16.35 0.48
N PHE A 224 -13.55 15.76 -0.58
CA PHE A 224 -14.95 15.91 -0.93
C PHE A 224 -15.88 15.27 0.11
N ASN A 225 -15.47 14.18 0.76
CA ASN A 225 -16.20 13.62 1.89
C ASN A 225 -16.27 14.64 3.05
N LYS A 226 -15.14 15.22 3.45
CA LYS A 226 -15.11 16.29 4.48
C LYS A 226 -16.01 17.46 4.08
N TYR A 227 -15.95 17.92 2.83
CA TYR A 227 -16.85 18.94 2.31
C TYR A 227 -18.34 18.57 2.46
N LEU A 228 -18.75 17.34 2.14
CA LEU A 228 -20.13 16.90 2.29
C LEU A 228 -20.59 16.91 3.75
N GLN A 229 -19.70 16.51 4.66
CA GLN A 229 -19.93 16.53 6.10
C GLN A 229 -20.05 17.96 6.64
N ASP A 230 -19.07 18.83 6.34
CA ASP A 230 -19.02 20.22 6.81
C ASP A 230 -20.20 21.04 6.27
N ARG A 231 -20.68 20.72 5.06
CA ARG A 231 -21.87 21.32 4.45
C ARG A 231 -23.19 20.76 4.99
N GLY A 232 -23.16 19.74 5.85
CA GLY A 232 -24.37 19.06 6.35
C GLY A 232 -25.18 18.35 5.26
N ILE A 233 -24.54 17.98 4.14
CA ILE A 233 -25.20 17.30 3.02
C ILE A 233 -25.32 15.81 3.30
N LYS A 234 -24.27 15.21 3.89
CA LYS A 234 -24.19 13.79 4.19
C LYS A 234 -23.20 13.56 5.34
N ASP A 235 -23.56 12.71 6.29
CA ASP A 235 -22.59 12.22 7.27
C ASP A 235 -21.63 11.23 6.60
N THR A 236 -20.37 11.64 6.50
CA THR A 236 -19.26 10.82 5.99
C THR A 236 -18.20 10.57 7.06
N SER A 237 -18.48 10.87 8.33
CA SER A 237 -17.50 10.82 9.43
C SER A 237 -16.86 9.45 9.64
N ARG A 238 -17.58 8.39 9.27
CA ARG A 238 -17.11 7.00 9.36
C ARG A 238 -16.50 6.47 8.05
N GLN A 239 -16.62 7.19 6.94
CA GLN A 239 -16.19 6.74 5.61
C GLN A 239 -14.70 6.97 5.41
N HIS A 240 -13.98 5.92 5.00
CA HIS A 240 -12.57 6.01 4.66
C HIS A 240 -12.32 5.87 3.15
N VAL A 241 -11.32 6.58 2.67
CA VAL A 241 -10.76 6.44 1.32
C VAL A 241 -9.46 5.66 1.41
N TRP A 242 -9.40 4.53 0.71
CA TRP A 242 -8.23 3.67 0.63
C TRP A 242 -7.64 3.74 -0.77
N CYS A 243 -6.34 4.01 -0.88
CA CYS A 243 -5.64 4.01 -2.15
C CYS A 243 -4.47 3.04 -2.14
N PHE A 244 -4.52 2.01 -3.00
CA PHE A 244 -3.46 1.03 -3.15
C PHE A 244 -2.55 1.40 -4.32
N ILE A 245 -1.28 1.64 -4.04
CA ILE A 245 -0.33 2.30 -4.93
C ILE A 245 0.90 1.39 -5.14
N GLY A 246 1.46 1.37 -6.34
CA GLY A 246 2.79 0.78 -6.57
C GLY A 246 3.90 1.78 -6.23
N ASP A 247 5.02 1.32 -5.70
CA ASP A 247 6.21 2.17 -5.55
C ASP A 247 6.76 2.71 -6.88
N GLY A 248 6.63 1.97 -7.98
CA GLY A 248 6.94 2.51 -9.31
C GLY A 248 5.97 3.60 -9.80
N GLU A 249 4.73 3.59 -9.34
CA GLU A 249 3.70 4.60 -9.68
C GLU A 249 3.96 5.94 -8.98
N THR A 250 4.76 5.96 -7.92
CA THR A 250 5.11 7.23 -7.24
C THR A 250 6.08 8.11 -8.02
N ASP A 251 6.64 7.62 -9.14
CA ASP A 251 7.41 8.44 -10.08
C ASP A 251 6.49 9.36 -10.92
N GLU A 252 5.18 9.08 -10.99
CA GLU A 252 4.22 9.97 -11.66
C GLU A 252 4.04 11.26 -10.83
N PRO A 253 4.18 12.46 -11.44
CA PRO A 253 4.01 13.73 -10.73
C PRO A 253 2.70 13.84 -9.95
N GLU A 254 1.61 13.28 -10.49
CA GLU A 254 0.28 13.30 -9.91
C GLU A 254 0.19 12.51 -8.61
N THR A 255 1.02 11.46 -8.45
CA THR A 255 1.01 10.63 -7.23
C THR A 255 1.43 11.42 -6.00
N LEU A 256 2.46 12.27 -6.14
CA LEU A 256 3.06 13.01 -5.03
C LEU A 256 2.72 14.50 -5.05
N GLY A 257 2.33 15.08 -6.18
CA GLY A 257 2.20 16.52 -6.37
C GLY A 257 1.13 17.22 -5.51
N ALA A 258 0.16 16.47 -4.97
CA ALA A 258 -0.92 17.01 -4.15
C ALA A 258 -0.93 16.50 -2.70
N ILE A 259 0.09 15.77 -2.24
CA ILE A 259 0.06 15.17 -0.89
C ILE A 259 0.03 16.22 0.23
N SER A 260 0.59 17.41 0.03
CA SER A 260 0.52 18.50 1.01
C SER A 260 -0.89 19.03 1.22
N LEU A 261 -1.77 18.94 0.20
CA LEU A 261 -3.19 19.26 0.33
C LEU A 261 -3.85 18.38 1.38
N ALA A 262 -3.56 17.08 1.37
CA ALA A 262 -4.20 16.15 2.29
C ALA A 262 -3.86 16.45 3.77
N ALA A 263 -2.63 16.88 4.04
CA ALA A 263 -2.24 17.33 5.38
C ALA A 263 -2.87 18.68 5.75
N ARG A 264 -2.86 19.66 4.83
CA ARG A 264 -3.48 20.98 5.05
C ARG A 264 -4.97 20.90 5.36
N GLU A 265 -5.68 19.98 4.71
CA GLU A 265 -7.12 19.78 4.90
C GLU A 265 -7.43 18.73 5.98
N HIS A 266 -6.44 18.28 6.74
CA HIS A 266 -6.59 17.33 7.85
C HIS A 266 -7.35 16.04 7.46
N LEU A 267 -7.00 15.45 6.32
CA LEU A 267 -7.71 14.30 5.74
C LEU A 267 -7.38 12.97 6.46
N ASP A 268 -7.74 12.87 7.74
CA ASP A 268 -7.62 11.63 8.53
C ASP A 268 -8.53 10.48 8.06
N ASN A 269 -9.46 10.76 7.14
CA ASN A 269 -10.25 9.76 6.44
C ASN A 269 -9.54 9.18 5.19
N LEU A 270 -8.25 9.49 4.98
CA LEU A 270 -7.46 9.01 3.84
C LEU A 270 -6.32 8.09 4.28
N VAL A 271 -6.27 6.90 3.67
CA VAL A 271 -5.18 5.94 3.83
C VAL A 271 -4.57 5.58 2.48
N PHE A 272 -3.29 5.90 2.31
CA PHE A 272 -2.47 5.39 1.22
C PHE A 272 -1.77 4.10 1.67
N VAL A 273 -1.76 3.10 0.79
CA VAL A 273 -1.04 1.83 0.99
C VAL A 273 -0.11 1.63 -0.19
N ILE A 274 1.17 1.93 0.01
CA ILE A 274 2.21 1.81 -1.00
C ILE A 274 2.85 0.43 -0.89
N ASN A 275 2.69 -0.36 -1.95
CA ASN A 275 3.28 -1.68 -2.10
C ASN A 275 4.73 -1.55 -2.61
N CYS A 276 5.69 -1.44 -1.69
CA CYS A 276 7.11 -1.33 -1.99
C CYS A 276 7.75 -2.70 -2.22
N ASN A 277 7.53 -3.25 -3.41
CA ASN A 277 8.25 -4.45 -3.86
C ASN A 277 9.67 -4.14 -4.40
N LEU A 278 10.01 -2.84 -4.43
CA LEU A 278 11.24 -2.16 -4.88
C LEU A 278 11.50 -2.26 -6.40
N GLN A 279 10.49 -2.63 -7.19
CA GLN A 279 10.59 -2.78 -8.64
C GLN A 279 9.43 -2.13 -9.38
N ARG A 280 9.75 -1.51 -10.52
CA ARG A 280 8.81 -1.17 -11.59
C ARG A 280 8.82 -2.25 -12.67
N LEU A 281 8.26 -1.96 -13.84
CA LEU A 281 8.18 -2.89 -14.97
C LEU A 281 9.55 -3.45 -15.36
N ASP A 282 10.51 -2.57 -15.66
CA ASP A 282 11.81 -2.91 -16.27
C ASP A 282 13.00 -2.95 -15.29
N GLY A 283 12.75 -2.97 -13.98
CA GLY A 283 13.81 -3.08 -12.97
C GLY A 283 13.49 -2.40 -11.65
N PRO A 284 14.49 -2.23 -10.76
CA PRO A 284 14.31 -1.53 -9.49
C PRO A 284 13.88 -0.07 -9.67
N VAL A 285 13.10 0.46 -8.73
CA VAL A 285 12.70 1.89 -8.73
C VAL A 285 13.89 2.79 -8.40
N ARG A 286 14.62 2.45 -7.31
CA ARG A 286 15.84 3.14 -6.86
C ARG A 286 16.96 2.14 -6.55
N GLY A 287 17.52 1.48 -7.57
CA GLY A 287 18.52 0.41 -7.38
C GLY A 287 19.72 0.77 -6.50
N ASN A 288 20.25 1.99 -6.64
CA ASN A 288 21.38 2.51 -5.85
C ASN A 288 20.94 3.32 -4.61
N GLY A 289 19.64 3.37 -4.34
CA GLY A 289 19.04 4.13 -3.24
C GLY A 289 18.05 3.29 -2.45
N LYS A 290 17.09 3.96 -1.82
CA LYS A 290 16.07 3.33 -0.96
C LYS A 290 14.72 4.03 -1.15
N ILE A 291 13.86 3.50 -2.02
CA ILE A 291 12.55 4.12 -2.34
C ILE A 291 11.69 4.31 -1.08
N ILE A 292 11.74 3.36 -0.13
CA ILE A 292 10.99 3.46 1.13
C ILE A 292 11.43 4.68 1.96
N GLN A 293 12.72 4.99 2.00
CA GLN A 293 13.21 6.15 2.76
C GLN A 293 12.98 7.47 2.01
N GLU A 294 13.09 7.47 0.68
CA GLU A 294 12.68 8.62 -0.15
C GLU A 294 11.20 8.96 0.11
N LEU A 295 10.32 7.96 0.02
CA LEU A 295 8.90 8.14 0.29
C LEU A 295 8.62 8.55 1.74
N GLU A 296 9.30 7.93 2.72
CA GLU A 296 9.17 8.35 4.12
C GLU A 296 9.50 9.84 4.30
N GLY A 297 10.63 10.30 3.75
CA GLY A 297 11.04 11.71 3.84
C GLY A 297 10.02 12.65 3.19
N VAL A 298 9.57 12.32 1.98
CA VAL A 298 8.58 13.12 1.24
C VAL A 298 7.25 13.22 1.99
N PHE A 299 6.71 12.09 2.46
CA PHE A 299 5.41 12.08 3.16
C PHE A 299 5.49 12.71 4.55
N ARG A 300 6.58 12.48 5.31
CA ARG A 300 6.79 13.15 6.60
C ARG A 300 6.93 14.66 6.42
N GLY A 301 7.71 15.10 5.43
CA GLY A 301 7.87 16.51 5.08
C GLY A 301 6.55 17.17 4.64
N ALA A 302 5.65 16.40 4.05
CA ALA A 302 4.30 16.85 3.69
C ALA A 302 3.29 16.81 4.84
N GLY A 303 3.66 16.40 6.06
CA GLY A 303 2.79 16.39 7.24
C GLY A 303 1.94 15.12 7.42
N TRP A 304 2.25 14.02 6.74
CA TRP A 304 1.51 12.76 6.86
C TRP A 304 1.95 11.94 8.07
N ASN A 305 1.04 11.11 8.57
CA ASN A 305 1.42 9.98 9.42
C ASN A 305 2.04 8.89 8.54
N VAL A 306 3.28 8.50 8.81
CA VAL A 306 4.01 7.49 8.01
C VAL A 306 4.22 6.22 8.83
N VAL A 307 3.67 5.10 8.36
CA VAL A 307 3.80 3.79 8.99
C VAL A 307 4.53 2.84 8.05
N LYS A 308 5.76 2.47 8.42
CA LYS A 308 6.60 1.53 7.68
C LYS A 308 6.37 0.10 8.16
N VAL A 309 6.17 -0.81 7.21
CA VAL A 309 6.00 -2.25 7.43
C VAL A 309 7.10 -2.99 6.67
N ILE A 310 8.27 -3.13 7.29
CA ILE A 310 9.54 -3.51 6.65
C ILE A 310 9.85 -5.00 6.85
N TRP A 311 9.73 -5.50 8.09
CA TRP A 311 10.18 -6.84 8.50
C TRP A 311 9.04 -7.64 9.14
N GLY A 312 8.95 -8.93 8.83
CA GLY A 312 7.99 -9.85 9.45
C GLY A 312 8.40 -10.28 10.86
N GLU A 313 7.51 -11.00 11.55
CA GLU A 313 7.66 -11.53 12.91
C GLU A 313 8.96 -12.31 13.11
N ASP A 314 9.45 -12.98 12.07
CA ASP A 314 10.68 -13.79 12.12
C ASP A 314 11.96 -12.96 12.40
N TRP A 315 11.90 -11.63 12.21
CA TRP A 315 13.00 -10.71 12.52
C TRP A 315 12.97 -10.15 13.93
N ASP A 316 11.83 -10.22 14.62
CA ASP A 316 11.66 -9.61 15.95
C ASP A 316 12.68 -10.16 16.98
N PRO A 317 12.97 -11.47 17.05
CA PRO A 317 13.98 -11.99 17.97
C PRO A 317 15.42 -11.59 17.62
N LEU A 318 15.70 -11.23 16.36
CA LEU A 318 17.02 -10.75 15.94
C LEU A 318 17.18 -9.27 16.32
N LEU A 319 16.15 -8.46 16.08
CA LEU A 319 16.13 -7.05 16.48
C LEU A 319 16.17 -6.88 17.99
N ALA A 320 15.50 -7.75 18.76
CA ALA A 320 15.55 -7.74 20.22
C ALA A 320 16.94 -8.08 20.80
N LYS A 321 17.82 -8.72 20.02
CA LYS A 321 19.21 -9.05 20.39
C LYS A 321 20.22 -8.02 19.87
N ASP A 322 19.77 -6.98 19.16
CA ASP A 322 20.65 -5.99 18.54
C ASP A 322 21.04 -4.86 19.53
N ASP A 323 21.62 -5.23 20.68
CA ASP A 323 21.96 -4.28 21.75
C ASP A 323 22.97 -3.20 21.30
N LYS A 324 23.78 -3.52 20.29
CA LYS A 324 24.77 -2.62 19.69
C LYS A 324 24.24 -1.83 18.49
N GLY A 325 23.01 -2.08 18.03
CA GLY A 325 22.42 -1.41 16.86
C GLY A 325 23.07 -1.78 15.52
N LEU A 326 23.87 -2.85 15.46
CA LEU A 326 24.61 -3.27 14.27
C LEU A 326 23.65 -3.80 13.19
N LEU A 327 22.59 -4.50 13.58
CA LEU A 327 21.62 -5.04 12.63
C LEU A 327 20.83 -3.90 12.00
N VAL A 328 20.37 -2.95 12.81
CA VAL A 328 19.67 -1.75 12.33
C VAL A 328 20.59 -0.90 11.44
N LYS A 329 21.86 -0.71 11.82
CA LYS A 329 22.87 -0.05 10.97
C LYS A 329 22.98 -0.76 9.63
N ARG A 330 23.13 -2.09 9.62
CA ARG A 330 23.21 -2.87 8.39
C ARG A 330 21.95 -2.75 7.51
N MET A 331 20.77 -2.75 8.11
CA MET A 331 19.50 -2.53 7.40
C MET A 331 19.41 -1.15 6.76
N ASN A 332 20.02 -0.13 7.37
CA ASN A 332 20.09 1.22 6.81
C ASN A 332 21.05 1.30 5.61
N GLU A 333 22.22 0.67 5.70
CA GLU A 333 23.24 0.70 4.62
C GLU A 333 22.83 -0.01 3.34
N VAL A 334 22.07 -1.11 3.45
CA VAL A 334 21.74 -1.94 2.29
C VAL A 334 20.75 -1.23 1.36
N VAL A 335 21.17 -1.02 0.10
CA VAL A 335 20.36 -0.38 -0.94
C VAL A 335 19.35 -1.36 -1.58
N ASP A 336 18.33 -0.83 -2.25
CA ASP A 336 17.24 -1.63 -2.81
C ASP A 336 17.74 -2.69 -3.81
N GLY A 337 18.74 -2.37 -4.63
CA GLY A 337 19.34 -3.31 -5.57
C GLY A 337 19.96 -4.54 -4.89
N GLN A 338 20.60 -4.35 -3.73
CA GLN A 338 21.10 -5.45 -2.91
C GLN A 338 19.96 -6.24 -2.28
N TYR A 339 18.92 -5.57 -1.79
CA TYR A 339 17.72 -6.27 -1.30
C TYR A 339 17.03 -7.10 -2.37
N GLN A 340 17.02 -6.67 -3.62
CA GLN A 340 16.53 -7.48 -4.75
C GLN A 340 17.42 -8.71 -4.97
N LYS A 341 18.74 -8.54 -4.92
CA LYS A 341 19.68 -9.67 -5.03
C LYS A 341 19.45 -10.71 -3.93
N TYR A 342 19.21 -10.30 -2.68
CA TYR A 342 18.95 -11.24 -1.58
C TYR A 342 17.68 -12.08 -1.76
N VAL A 343 16.72 -11.66 -2.59
CA VAL A 343 15.51 -12.47 -2.87
C VAL A 343 15.83 -13.68 -3.74
N VAL A 344 16.73 -13.51 -4.72
CA VAL A 344 17.01 -14.52 -5.74
C VAL A 344 18.20 -15.42 -5.40
N MET A 345 18.98 -15.05 -4.38
CA MET A 345 20.18 -15.79 -3.95
C MET A 345 19.86 -16.81 -2.83
N PRO A 346 20.66 -17.88 -2.69
CA PRO A 346 20.50 -18.85 -1.60
C PRO A 346 20.82 -18.23 -0.23
N GLY A 347 20.36 -18.87 0.85
CA GLY A 347 20.57 -18.37 2.22
C GLY A 347 22.03 -18.17 2.62
N GLY A 348 22.96 -18.99 2.10
CA GLY A 348 24.40 -18.82 2.31
C GLY A 348 24.92 -17.47 1.80
N TYR A 349 24.38 -16.98 0.68
CA TYR A 349 24.70 -15.64 0.17
C TYR A 349 24.22 -14.54 1.11
N ILE A 350 23.03 -14.70 1.71
CA ILE A 350 22.51 -13.76 2.71
C ILE A 350 23.38 -13.77 3.97
N ARG A 351 23.77 -14.96 4.44
CA ARG A 351 24.68 -15.12 5.57
C ARG A 351 26.00 -14.40 5.34
N GLU A 352 26.61 -14.57 4.17
CA GLU A 352 27.91 -14.01 3.86
C GLU A 352 27.85 -12.50 3.59
N HIS A 353 26.89 -12.04 2.79
CA HIS A 353 26.90 -10.66 2.30
C HIS A 353 25.97 -9.71 3.07
N PHE A 354 24.97 -10.19 3.80
CA PHE A 354 24.16 -9.34 4.68
C PHE A 354 24.69 -9.40 6.11
N PHE A 355 24.70 -10.59 6.72
CA PHE A 355 25.13 -10.78 8.11
C PHE A 355 26.66 -10.86 8.26
N GLY A 356 27.40 -11.29 7.25
CA GLY A 356 28.86 -11.35 7.28
C GLY A 356 29.56 -10.01 7.10
N ALA A 357 28.81 -8.90 7.02
CA ALA A 357 29.37 -7.56 7.02
C ALA A 357 30.07 -7.22 8.35
N GLU A 358 29.64 -7.83 9.46
CA GLU A 358 30.24 -7.69 10.79
C GLU A 358 30.31 -9.08 11.47
N PRO A 359 31.37 -9.41 12.21
CA PRO A 359 31.49 -10.71 12.90
C PRO A 359 30.31 -10.99 13.84
N GLU A 360 29.86 -10.01 14.61
CA GLU A 360 28.74 -10.16 15.55
C GLU A 360 27.40 -10.43 14.83
N LEU A 361 27.17 -9.84 13.66
CA LEU A 361 25.98 -10.10 12.87
C LEU A 361 25.98 -11.52 12.30
N LYS A 362 27.14 -12.03 11.90
CA LYS A 362 27.31 -13.41 11.44
C LYS A 362 27.06 -14.41 12.57
N GLU A 363 27.56 -14.11 13.77
CA GLU A 363 27.32 -14.89 14.99
C GLU A 363 25.84 -14.92 15.37
N MET A 364 25.16 -13.76 15.30
CA MET A 364 23.73 -13.61 15.62
C MET A 364 22.85 -14.63 14.85
N VAL A 365 23.22 -14.96 13.62
CA VAL A 365 22.50 -15.93 12.77
C VAL A 365 23.17 -17.30 12.66
N GLY A 366 24.23 -17.57 13.45
CA GLY A 366 25.02 -18.80 13.36
C GLY A 366 24.18 -20.09 13.54
N GLN A 367 23.11 -20.02 14.35
CA GLN A 367 22.20 -21.13 14.63
C GLN A 367 21.06 -21.28 13.60
N LEU A 368 20.86 -20.30 12.72
CA LEU A 368 19.86 -20.40 11.66
C LEU A 368 20.43 -21.20 10.50
N SER A 369 19.66 -22.09 9.89
CA SER A 369 20.04 -22.70 8.62
C SER A 369 19.88 -21.72 7.45
N ASP A 370 20.56 -21.96 6.33
CA ASP A 370 20.41 -21.14 5.13
C ASP A 370 18.96 -21.15 4.60
N GLU A 371 18.26 -22.28 4.76
CA GLU A 371 16.83 -22.37 4.45
C GLU A 371 15.97 -21.47 5.34
N LYS A 372 16.30 -21.33 6.63
CA LYS A 372 15.60 -20.39 7.52
C LYS A 372 15.90 -18.95 7.14
N LEU A 373 17.16 -18.63 6.82
CA LEU A 373 17.57 -17.28 6.38
C LEU A 373 16.82 -16.85 5.11
N LYS A 374 16.70 -17.75 4.12
CA LYS A 374 15.95 -17.50 2.88
C LYS A 374 14.46 -17.25 3.13
N LYS A 375 13.89 -17.78 4.22
CA LYS A 375 12.47 -17.68 4.58
C LYS A 375 12.13 -16.49 5.47
N LEU A 376 13.11 -15.69 5.91
CA LEU A 376 12.87 -14.48 6.69
C LEU A 376 11.96 -13.51 5.91
N LYS A 377 10.77 -13.25 6.43
CA LYS A 377 9.72 -12.52 5.70
C LYS A 377 9.97 -11.02 5.69
N ARG A 378 9.56 -10.37 4.59
CA ARG A 378 9.35 -8.92 4.55
C ARG A 378 8.00 -8.59 5.19
N GLY A 379 7.89 -7.44 5.84
CA GLY A 379 6.75 -7.08 6.67
C GLY A 379 5.41 -7.06 5.93
N GLY A 380 5.38 -6.64 4.67
CA GLY A 380 4.15 -6.65 3.87
C GLY A 380 3.60 -8.05 3.53
N HIS A 381 4.33 -9.12 3.85
CA HIS A 381 3.87 -10.51 3.76
C HIS A 381 3.43 -11.10 5.10
N ASP A 382 3.54 -10.33 6.19
CA ASP A 382 3.15 -10.72 7.53
C ASP A 382 1.80 -10.10 7.90
N PRO A 383 0.72 -10.90 8.04
CA PRO A 383 -0.60 -10.38 8.38
C PRO A 383 -0.65 -9.57 9.68
N GLU A 384 0.18 -9.90 10.68
CA GLU A 384 0.14 -9.20 11.97
C GLU A 384 0.74 -7.80 11.86
N LYS A 385 1.87 -7.68 11.16
CA LYS A 385 2.53 -6.39 10.90
C LYS A 385 1.66 -5.48 10.03
N VAL A 386 0.98 -6.06 9.03
CA VAL A 386 0.04 -5.32 8.17
C VAL A 386 -1.20 -4.89 8.95
N TYR A 387 -1.78 -5.78 9.77
CA TYR A 387 -2.93 -5.44 10.62
C TYR A 387 -2.59 -4.31 11.59
N ALA A 388 -1.43 -4.37 12.25
CA ALA A 388 -0.96 -3.33 13.15
C ALA A 388 -0.88 -1.96 12.46
N ALA A 389 -0.37 -1.94 11.21
CA ALA A 389 -0.27 -0.70 10.44
C ALA A 389 -1.65 -0.14 10.06
N TYR A 390 -2.60 -0.99 9.64
CA TYR A 390 -3.97 -0.57 9.36
C TYR A 390 -4.69 -0.11 10.62
N ALA A 391 -4.54 -0.81 11.74
CA ALA A 391 -5.07 -0.38 13.03
C ALA A 391 -4.51 0.98 13.44
N ALA A 392 -3.20 1.21 13.32
CA ALA A 392 -2.60 2.51 13.61
C ALA A 392 -3.13 3.63 12.69
N ALA A 393 -3.36 3.33 11.40
CA ALA A 393 -3.96 4.29 10.47
C ALA A 393 -5.40 4.67 10.87
N MET A 394 -6.21 3.70 11.30
CA MET A 394 -7.60 3.94 11.74
C MET A 394 -7.71 4.73 13.05
N HIS A 395 -6.65 4.73 13.88
CA HIS A 395 -6.59 5.52 15.11
C HIS A 395 -5.89 6.87 14.93
N CYS A 396 -5.43 7.20 13.72
CA CYS A 396 -4.78 8.46 13.43
C CYS A 396 -5.83 9.54 13.13
N HIS A 397 -5.76 10.67 13.83
CA HIS A 397 -6.69 11.80 13.66
C HIS A 397 -5.94 13.07 13.25
N GLY A 398 -6.63 13.97 12.54
CA GLY A 398 -6.13 15.28 12.14
C GLY A 398 -5.09 15.30 11.01
N LYS A 399 -4.73 14.15 10.43
CA LYS A 399 -3.83 14.04 9.26
C LYS A 399 -4.00 12.71 8.53
N PRO A 400 -3.74 12.67 7.22
CA PRO A 400 -3.77 11.43 6.44
C PRO A 400 -2.66 10.47 6.86
N THR A 401 -2.86 9.17 6.58
CA THR A 401 -1.86 8.13 6.82
C THR A 401 -1.37 7.51 5.52
N VAL A 402 -0.05 7.32 5.41
CA VAL A 402 0.57 6.47 4.39
C VAL A 402 1.23 5.27 5.05
N ILE A 403 0.98 4.11 4.47
CA ILE A 403 1.55 2.83 4.88
C ILE A 403 2.51 2.39 3.79
N ILE A 404 3.79 2.27 4.14
CA ILE A 404 4.86 1.91 3.22
C ILE A 404 5.25 0.46 3.52
N ALA A 405 4.70 -0.47 2.75
CA ALA A 405 4.82 -1.90 3.01
C ALA A 405 5.87 -2.54 2.10
N LYS A 406 6.93 -3.07 2.69
CA LYS A 406 7.98 -3.80 1.96
C LYS A 406 7.48 -5.20 1.60
N THR A 407 7.36 -5.49 0.31
CA THR A 407 6.88 -6.79 -0.21
C THR A 407 7.90 -7.40 -1.19
N ILE A 408 7.54 -8.50 -1.86
CA ILE A 408 8.36 -9.17 -2.88
C ILE A 408 7.50 -9.27 -4.14
N LYS A 409 8.00 -8.76 -5.27
CA LYS A 409 7.31 -8.87 -6.56
C LYS A 409 7.22 -10.34 -6.96
N GLY A 410 6.03 -10.78 -7.36
CA GLY A 410 5.82 -12.18 -7.75
C GLY A 410 5.86 -13.17 -6.59
N TYR A 411 5.66 -12.72 -5.34
CA TYR A 411 5.69 -13.59 -4.17
C TYR A 411 4.80 -14.84 -4.34
N GLY A 412 5.40 -16.02 -4.22
CA GLY A 412 4.75 -17.30 -4.46
C GLY A 412 5.13 -17.99 -5.76
N LEU A 413 5.68 -17.27 -6.75
CA LEU A 413 5.89 -17.78 -8.11
C LEU A 413 7.17 -18.63 -8.27
N GLY A 414 7.89 -18.92 -7.18
CA GLY A 414 9.08 -19.77 -7.19
C GLY A 414 10.30 -19.13 -7.85
N GLU A 415 11.28 -19.95 -8.21
CA GLU A 415 12.60 -19.49 -8.71
C GLU A 415 12.52 -18.68 -10.01
N VAL A 416 11.48 -18.87 -10.81
CA VAL A 416 11.34 -18.20 -12.12
C VAL A 416 10.71 -16.81 -11.97
N GLY A 417 9.97 -16.56 -10.87
CA GLY A 417 9.17 -15.35 -10.71
C GLY A 417 9.45 -14.48 -9.47
N GLU A 418 9.94 -15.01 -8.36
CA GLU A 418 10.12 -14.17 -7.16
C GLU A 418 11.31 -13.22 -7.31
N GLY A 419 11.05 -11.91 -7.26
CA GLY A 419 12.10 -10.87 -7.29
C GLY A 419 12.86 -10.74 -8.62
N ARG A 420 12.46 -11.40 -9.70
CA ARG A 420 13.09 -11.27 -11.03
C ARG A 420 12.40 -10.20 -11.89
N ASN A 421 13.16 -9.56 -12.79
CA ASN A 421 12.59 -8.56 -13.70
C ASN A 421 11.59 -9.18 -14.70
N VAL A 422 11.84 -10.42 -15.15
CA VAL A 422 10.98 -11.13 -16.12
C VAL A 422 9.55 -11.39 -15.61
N THR A 423 9.34 -11.35 -14.30
CA THR A 423 8.07 -11.70 -13.66
C THR A 423 6.91 -10.77 -14.02
N HIS A 424 7.19 -9.54 -14.45
CA HIS A 424 6.12 -8.68 -14.94
C HIS A 424 5.58 -9.15 -16.31
N GLN A 425 6.43 -9.78 -17.12
CA GLN A 425 6.07 -10.32 -18.44
C GLN A 425 5.74 -11.82 -18.38
N GLN A 426 5.97 -12.48 -17.24
CA GLN A 426 5.63 -13.88 -17.03
C GLN A 426 4.12 -14.08 -16.93
N LYS A 427 3.50 -14.22 -18.12
CA LYS A 427 2.07 -14.49 -18.33
C LYS A 427 1.79 -15.99 -18.54
N LYS A 428 2.84 -16.80 -18.52
CA LYS A 428 2.82 -18.25 -18.73
C LYS A 428 3.52 -18.90 -17.56
N LEU A 429 2.91 -19.95 -17.03
CA LEU A 429 3.59 -20.92 -16.20
C LEU A 429 3.54 -22.28 -16.92
N ASN A 430 4.66 -22.98 -16.93
CA ASN A 430 4.72 -24.38 -17.36
C ASN A 430 4.10 -25.29 -16.29
N GLU A 431 3.98 -26.59 -16.58
CA GLU A 431 3.31 -27.52 -15.68
C GLU A 431 4.02 -27.68 -14.34
N ASP A 432 5.36 -27.72 -14.33
CA ASP A 432 6.16 -27.83 -13.11
C ASP A 432 5.99 -26.59 -12.21
N GLU A 433 5.93 -25.41 -12.82
CA GLU A 433 5.68 -24.15 -12.13
C GLU A 433 4.26 -24.12 -11.54
N LEU A 434 3.24 -24.63 -12.25
CA LEU A 434 1.89 -24.78 -11.73
C LEU A 434 1.83 -25.76 -10.55
N ARG A 435 2.52 -26.90 -10.65
CA ARG A 435 2.66 -27.89 -9.56
C ARG A 435 3.35 -27.29 -8.34
N ALA A 436 4.43 -26.53 -8.54
CA ALA A 436 5.17 -25.87 -7.48
C ALA A 436 4.32 -24.80 -6.79
N PHE A 437 3.61 -23.98 -7.56
CA PHE A 437 2.71 -22.95 -7.01
C PHE A 437 1.56 -23.57 -6.21
N ARG A 438 0.87 -24.58 -6.77
CA ARG A 438 -0.19 -25.32 -6.09
C ARG A 438 0.30 -25.89 -4.76
N SER A 439 1.43 -26.61 -4.78
CA SER A 439 1.99 -27.27 -3.61
C SER A 439 2.46 -26.26 -2.54
N ARG A 440 3.08 -25.15 -2.95
CA ARG A 440 3.51 -24.07 -2.04
C ARG A 440 2.35 -23.46 -1.25
N PHE A 441 1.20 -23.31 -1.91
CA PHE A 441 0.02 -22.68 -1.32
C PHE A 441 -1.00 -23.68 -0.75
N GLY A 442 -0.76 -24.99 -0.90
CA GLY A 442 -1.62 -26.05 -0.37
C GLY A 442 -2.98 -26.13 -1.04
N ILE A 443 -3.05 -25.87 -2.36
CA ILE A 443 -4.33 -25.89 -3.09
C ILE A 443 -4.73 -27.34 -3.37
N PRO A 444 -5.94 -27.78 -3.00
CA PRO A 444 -6.38 -29.18 -3.12
C PRO A 444 -6.84 -29.49 -4.55
N ILE A 445 -5.88 -29.49 -5.48
CA ILE A 445 -6.05 -29.87 -6.88
C ILE A 445 -5.13 -31.07 -7.17
N SER A 446 -5.67 -32.10 -7.82
CA SER A 446 -4.93 -33.31 -8.15
C SER A 446 -3.74 -33.04 -9.08
N ASP A 447 -2.75 -33.94 -9.07
CA ASP A 447 -1.61 -33.88 -9.99
C ASP A 447 -2.01 -34.04 -11.47
N ASP A 448 -3.15 -34.67 -11.75
CA ASP A 448 -3.64 -34.89 -13.11
C ASP A 448 -4.38 -33.65 -13.66
N GLU A 449 -4.92 -32.81 -12.78
CA GLU A 449 -5.70 -31.64 -13.18
C GLU A 449 -4.91 -30.33 -13.15
N VAL A 450 -3.84 -30.26 -12.35
CA VAL A 450 -3.05 -29.03 -12.15
C VAL A 450 -2.56 -28.40 -13.45
N ALA A 451 -2.21 -29.22 -14.45
CA ALA A 451 -1.79 -28.77 -15.77
C ALA A 451 -2.86 -27.95 -16.49
N LYS A 452 -4.15 -28.18 -16.22
CA LYS A 452 -5.27 -27.41 -16.78
C LYS A 452 -5.47 -26.05 -16.11
N ALA A 453 -4.81 -25.81 -14.98
CA ALA A 453 -5.01 -24.66 -14.11
C ALA A 453 -6.52 -24.43 -13.82
N PRO A 454 -7.24 -25.43 -13.25
CA PRO A 454 -8.66 -25.28 -12.97
C PRO A 454 -8.88 -24.21 -11.91
N PHE A 455 -10.01 -23.51 -11.97
CA PHE A 455 -10.43 -22.69 -10.85
C PHE A 455 -10.81 -23.58 -9.67
N TYR A 456 -10.53 -23.12 -8.46
CA TYR A 456 -10.86 -23.84 -7.24
C TYR A 456 -11.76 -22.99 -6.35
N ARG A 457 -12.89 -23.56 -5.97
CA ARG A 457 -13.81 -22.99 -4.98
C ARG A 457 -14.16 -24.10 -3.99
N PRO A 458 -13.91 -23.92 -2.68
CA PRO A 458 -14.36 -24.87 -1.67
C PRO A 458 -15.88 -25.04 -1.67
N ALA A 459 -16.38 -26.11 -1.04
CA ALA A 459 -17.81 -26.28 -0.81
C ALA A 459 -18.40 -25.11 0.00
N GLU A 460 -19.66 -24.76 -0.25
CA GLU A 460 -20.30 -23.57 0.37
C GLU A 460 -20.37 -23.62 1.89
N ASP A 461 -20.38 -24.81 2.48
CA ASP A 461 -20.41 -25.09 3.93
C ASP A 461 -19.02 -25.23 4.56
N SER A 462 -17.95 -25.15 3.76
CA SER A 462 -16.56 -25.18 4.26
C SER A 462 -16.27 -24.05 5.26
N GLU A 463 -15.23 -24.23 6.09
CA GLU A 463 -14.78 -23.21 7.04
C GLU A 463 -14.35 -21.92 6.32
N GLU A 464 -13.68 -22.06 5.18
CA GLU A 464 -13.19 -20.94 4.36
C GLU A 464 -14.35 -20.07 3.88
N MET A 465 -15.38 -20.69 3.33
CA MET A 465 -16.51 -19.98 2.73
C MET A 465 -17.41 -19.36 3.80
N ARG A 466 -17.61 -20.05 4.93
CA ARG A 466 -18.30 -19.48 6.11
C ARG A 466 -17.56 -18.27 6.66
N TYR A 467 -16.25 -18.41 6.91
CA TYR A 467 -15.43 -17.31 7.44
C TYR A 467 -15.42 -16.10 6.50
N LEU A 468 -15.26 -16.32 5.19
CA LEU A 468 -15.28 -15.25 4.19
C LEU A 468 -16.59 -14.47 4.20
N ARG A 469 -17.74 -15.15 4.26
CA ARG A 469 -19.06 -14.51 4.36
C ARG A 469 -19.22 -13.77 5.68
N GLU A 470 -18.92 -14.40 6.81
CA GLU A 470 -19.02 -13.79 8.14
C GLU A 470 -18.19 -12.50 8.25
N ARG A 471 -16.96 -12.48 7.72
CA ARG A 471 -16.12 -11.27 7.70
C ARG A 471 -16.75 -10.16 6.85
N ARG A 472 -17.28 -10.48 5.67
CA ARG A 472 -17.92 -9.47 4.80
C ARG A 472 -19.24 -8.97 5.38
N GLU A 473 -20.06 -9.84 5.95
CA GLU A 473 -21.30 -9.46 6.66
C GLU A 473 -21.01 -8.53 7.84
N ALA A 474 -20.02 -8.87 8.68
CA ALA A 474 -19.59 -8.02 9.80
C ALA A 474 -19.09 -6.63 9.35
N LEU A 475 -18.58 -6.52 8.11
CA LEU A 475 -18.11 -5.29 7.50
C LEU A 475 -19.14 -4.63 6.58
N GLY A 476 -20.41 -5.03 6.62
CA GLY A 476 -21.49 -4.37 5.87
C GLY A 476 -21.56 -4.76 4.39
N GLY A 477 -21.16 -5.98 4.02
CA GLY A 477 -21.34 -6.53 2.69
C GLY A 477 -20.07 -6.54 1.83
N TYR A 478 -20.21 -6.78 0.53
CA TYR A 478 -19.08 -7.01 -0.38
C TYR A 478 -18.48 -5.72 -0.94
N VAL A 479 -17.19 -5.78 -1.34
CA VAL A 479 -16.45 -4.68 -1.99
C VAL A 479 -15.60 -5.26 -3.14
N PRO A 480 -15.47 -4.58 -4.30
CA PRO A 480 -16.20 -3.37 -4.68
C PRO A 480 -17.64 -3.69 -5.06
N THR A 481 -18.53 -2.70 -4.97
CA THR A 481 -19.92 -2.79 -5.44
C THR A 481 -20.42 -1.39 -5.76
N ARG A 482 -20.92 -1.21 -7.00
CA ARG A 482 -21.41 0.08 -7.48
C ARG A 482 -22.93 0.03 -7.67
N PRO A 483 -23.72 0.86 -6.98
CA PRO A 483 -25.16 0.92 -7.18
C PRO A 483 -25.51 1.33 -8.62
N LEU A 484 -26.49 0.64 -9.20
CA LEU A 484 -26.99 0.92 -10.55
C LEU A 484 -28.12 1.94 -10.57
N ASP A 485 -28.85 2.09 -9.47
CA ASP A 485 -29.92 3.07 -9.34
C ASP A 485 -29.40 4.32 -8.59
N PRO A 486 -29.14 5.44 -9.30
CA PRO A 486 -28.71 6.67 -8.66
C PRO A 486 -29.89 7.40 -8.00
N PRO A 487 -29.63 8.20 -6.94
CA PRO A 487 -30.66 9.06 -6.39
C PRO A 487 -31.14 10.07 -7.44
N ARG A 488 -32.45 10.26 -7.54
CA ARG A 488 -33.06 11.22 -8.46
C ARG A 488 -33.33 12.54 -7.73
N LEU A 489 -33.03 13.65 -8.39
CA LEU A 489 -33.30 15.00 -7.89
C LEU A 489 -34.40 15.65 -8.74
N GLN A 490 -35.33 16.34 -8.09
CA GLN A 490 -36.27 17.20 -8.80
C GLN A 490 -35.53 18.48 -9.20
N THR A 491 -35.29 18.65 -10.51
CA THR A 491 -34.60 19.82 -11.05
C THR A 491 -35.59 20.91 -11.46
N PRO A 492 -35.19 22.19 -11.44
CA PRO A 492 -36.08 23.25 -11.88
C PRO A 492 -36.28 23.20 -13.40
N THR A 493 -37.46 23.60 -13.87
CA THR A 493 -37.82 23.54 -15.30
C THR A 493 -37.37 24.79 -16.05
N LEU A 494 -37.28 24.71 -17.39
CA LEU A 494 -37.01 25.88 -18.21
C LEU A 494 -38.04 27.00 -17.97
N ALA A 495 -39.32 26.65 -17.80
CA ALA A 495 -40.38 27.62 -17.51
C ALA A 495 -40.17 28.36 -16.18
N GLU A 496 -39.70 27.66 -15.15
CA GLU A 496 -39.33 28.27 -13.86
C GLU A 496 -38.13 29.24 -13.98
N TYR A 497 -37.29 29.08 -15.03
CA TYR A 497 -36.12 29.92 -15.28
C TYR A 497 -36.33 31.07 -16.28
N LEU A 498 -37.33 30.99 -17.15
CA LEU A 498 -37.60 32.01 -18.18
C LEU A 498 -37.61 33.45 -17.62
N PRO A 499 -38.26 33.74 -16.47
CA PRO A 499 -38.26 35.10 -15.92
C PRO A 499 -36.87 35.63 -15.52
N PHE A 500 -35.88 34.76 -15.30
CA PHE A 500 -34.50 35.17 -15.04
C PHE A 500 -33.72 35.44 -16.33
N ILE A 501 -34.01 34.68 -17.39
CA ILE A 501 -33.40 34.83 -18.72
C ILE A 501 -33.92 36.11 -19.40
N GLU A 502 -35.22 36.38 -19.27
CA GLU A 502 -35.86 37.55 -19.86
C GLU A 502 -35.40 38.88 -19.24
N LYS A 503 -34.87 38.89 -18.01
CA LYS A 503 -34.31 40.09 -17.37
C LYS A 503 -33.09 40.67 -18.10
N SER A 504 -32.40 39.87 -18.91
CA SER A 504 -31.30 40.31 -19.77
C SER A 504 -31.75 40.72 -21.19
N ALA A 505 -33.04 40.62 -21.52
CA ALA A 505 -33.54 40.99 -22.83
C ALA A 505 -33.23 42.48 -23.14
N GLY A 506 -32.71 42.73 -24.34
CA GLY A 506 -32.34 44.08 -24.79
C GLY A 506 -31.07 44.64 -24.13
N ARG A 507 -30.30 43.83 -23.39
CA ARG A 507 -29.00 44.21 -22.82
C ARG A 507 -27.89 43.41 -23.49
N GLU A 508 -26.77 44.08 -23.77
CA GLU A 508 -25.54 43.39 -24.15
C GLU A 508 -24.98 42.66 -22.93
N VAL A 509 -24.91 41.32 -23.01
CA VAL A 509 -24.35 40.45 -21.97
C VAL A 509 -23.44 39.41 -22.60
N SER A 510 -22.34 39.08 -21.92
CA SER A 510 -21.50 37.94 -22.32
C SER A 510 -22.16 36.61 -21.94
N THR A 511 -21.80 35.53 -22.62
CA THR A 511 -22.24 34.17 -22.26
C THR A 511 -21.80 33.77 -20.84
N THR A 512 -20.64 34.26 -20.38
CA THR A 512 -20.18 34.10 -18.99
C THR A 512 -21.13 34.78 -18.00
N THR A 513 -21.60 36.00 -18.31
CA THR A 513 -22.58 36.70 -17.48
C THR A 513 -23.89 35.91 -17.40
N GLY A 514 -24.33 35.34 -18.53
CA GLY A 514 -25.48 34.43 -18.57
C GLY A 514 -25.30 33.19 -17.69
N ALA A 515 -24.17 32.51 -17.80
CA ALA A 515 -23.86 31.30 -17.02
C ALA A 515 -23.81 31.59 -15.51
N VAL A 516 -23.16 32.68 -15.09
CA VAL A 516 -23.09 33.09 -13.68
C VAL A 516 -24.48 33.47 -13.14
N THR A 517 -25.30 34.14 -13.95
CA THR A 517 -26.68 34.49 -13.57
C THR A 517 -27.54 33.24 -13.37
N LEU A 518 -27.40 32.24 -14.25
CA LEU A 518 -28.06 30.94 -14.10
C LEU A 518 -27.57 30.21 -12.84
N MET A 519 -26.26 30.16 -12.61
CA MET A 519 -25.66 29.55 -11.42
C MET A 519 -26.18 30.20 -10.12
N ALA A 520 -26.25 31.53 -10.08
CA ALA A 520 -26.77 32.27 -8.93
C ALA A 520 -28.26 31.96 -8.67
N SER A 521 -29.04 31.69 -9.71
CA SER A 521 -30.43 31.27 -9.58
C SER A 521 -30.54 29.83 -9.05
N LEU A 522 -29.74 28.90 -9.62
CA LEU A 522 -29.67 27.51 -9.17
C LEU A 522 -29.25 27.40 -7.69
N LEU A 523 -28.28 28.20 -7.24
CA LEU A 523 -27.84 28.24 -5.84
C LEU A 523 -28.93 28.68 -4.86
N LYS A 524 -29.94 29.44 -5.32
CA LYS A 524 -31.09 29.88 -4.51
C LYS A 524 -32.24 28.87 -4.51
N ASP A 525 -32.24 27.91 -5.44
CA ASP A 525 -33.30 26.91 -5.51
C ASP A 525 -33.21 25.95 -4.32
N LYS A 526 -34.32 25.81 -3.58
CA LYS A 526 -34.37 25.00 -2.35
C LYS A 526 -34.22 23.50 -2.59
N ARG A 527 -34.48 23.02 -3.83
CA ARG A 527 -34.42 21.60 -4.22
C ARG A 527 -32.99 21.21 -4.59
N VAL A 528 -32.29 22.05 -5.36
CA VAL A 528 -30.99 21.71 -5.96
C VAL A 528 -29.80 22.55 -5.46
N GLY A 529 -30.04 23.75 -4.92
CA GLY A 529 -28.98 24.72 -4.60
C GLY A 529 -27.92 24.18 -3.65
N LYS A 530 -28.33 23.39 -2.64
CA LYS A 530 -27.39 22.76 -1.70
C LYS A 530 -26.47 21.70 -2.33
N TYR A 531 -26.81 21.17 -3.51
CA TYR A 531 -26.03 20.16 -4.22
C TYR A 531 -25.13 20.74 -5.32
N ILE A 532 -25.21 22.04 -5.58
CA ILE A 532 -24.36 22.71 -6.56
C ILE A 532 -22.99 23.00 -5.92
N VAL A 533 -21.92 22.64 -6.62
CA VAL A 533 -20.53 22.81 -6.19
C VAL A 533 -19.77 23.60 -7.26
N PRO A 534 -19.71 24.94 -7.17
CA PRO A 534 -18.86 25.74 -8.04
C PRO A 534 -17.39 25.48 -7.71
N ILE A 535 -16.57 25.18 -8.73
CA ILE A 535 -15.11 24.94 -8.63
C ILE A 535 -14.41 25.83 -9.64
#